data_AF-A0A5S3SES8-F1
#
_entry.id   AF-A0A5S3SES8-F1
#
_cell.length_a   1.000
_cell.length_b   1.000
_cell.length_c   1.000
_cell.angle_alpha   90.00
_cell.angle_beta   90.00
_cell.angle_gamma   90.00
#
_symmetry.space_group_name_H-M   'P 1'
#
loop_
_entity.id
_entity.type
_entity.pdbx_description
1 polymer ?
#
loop_
_entity_poly.entity_id
_entity_poly.type
_entity_poly.pdbx_seq_one_letter_code
_entity_poly.pdbx_strand_id
1 'polypeptide(L)'
;MITYQTGNILHDQADAIINTVNTVGVMGKGLALQFKKAFPDNFKVYKKACDDKKLVTGEVLTVELNSINAPFYIINFPTKAHWKGSSKLEYIEQGLNSLKAEVKRLGLKSVALPALGSGLGGLDWHAVDSLIQRSLTELSDVEWRVYPPQNAPTAQAMPNKTKRPEMTLGRAAVLGLIERYTSTGFGYRLSLLEVQKLVYFLTAAGEPLNKVIFQKHHYGPYADVLRHVLDKMEGHFITGYADGINKPDTPIELKDDAAIEALNYLQACPDTKQRFDKVARLIEGFESQNGMELLSTVHWVATNELEGNNITGEELINTVHSWNARKSEMKPAHILAAWNKLKQEDWLNLKAQTA
;
A
#
# COMPACT_ATOMS: atom_id res chain seq x y z
N MET A 1 26.50 16.03 -20.98
CA MET A 1 27.11 16.14 -19.62
C MET A 1 26.32 15.27 -18.64
N ILE A 2 26.97 14.47 -17.77
CA ILE A 2 26.28 13.68 -16.74
C ILE A 2 26.42 14.38 -15.38
N THR A 3 25.31 14.60 -14.68
CA THR A 3 25.26 15.17 -13.33
C THR A 3 24.51 14.24 -12.39
N TYR A 4 24.91 14.21 -11.12
CA TYR A 4 24.25 13.42 -10.09
C TYR A 4 23.38 14.31 -9.22
N GLN A 5 22.10 13.95 -9.11
CA GLN A 5 21.09 14.71 -8.41
C GLN A 5 20.61 13.96 -7.16
N THR A 6 20.15 14.73 -6.18
CA THR A 6 19.44 14.22 -5.00
C THR A 6 17.98 14.68 -5.03
N GLY A 7 17.11 13.97 -4.33
CA GLY A 7 15.69 14.28 -4.26
C GLY A 7 14.84 13.41 -5.19
N ASN A 8 13.65 13.91 -5.55
CA ASN A 8 12.63 13.15 -6.25
C ASN A 8 12.63 13.46 -7.76
N ILE A 9 12.95 12.45 -8.57
CA ILE A 9 12.94 12.51 -10.03
C ILE A 9 11.59 12.97 -10.62
N LEU A 10 10.47 12.77 -9.92
CA LEU A 10 9.15 13.24 -10.37
C LEU A 10 9.01 14.77 -10.40
N HIS A 11 9.90 15.49 -9.73
CA HIS A 11 9.95 16.96 -9.76
C HIS A 11 10.97 17.52 -10.75
N ASP A 12 11.80 16.66 -11.37
CA ASP A 12 12.79 17.09 -12.34
C ASP A 12 12.10 17.71 -13.56
N GLN A 13 12.65 18.84 -14.02
CA GLN A 13 12.18 19.61 -15.16
C GLN A 13 13.01 19.32 -16.43
N ALA A 14 13.61 18.13 -16.51
CA ALA A 14 14.23 17.64 -17.74
C ALA A 14 13.18 17.36 -18.81
N ASP A 15 13.55 17.40 -20.09
CA ASP A 15 12.62 17.19 -21.21
C ASP A 15 11.93 15.82 -21.11
N ALA A 16 12.66 14.81 -20.65
CA ALA A 16 12.13 13.50 -20.34
C ALA A 16 12.59 12.99 -18.95
N ILE A 17 11.67 12.32 -18.25
CA ILE A 17 11.98 11.60 -17.02
C ILE A 17 11.79 10.09 -17.21
N ILE A 18 12.74 9.29 -16.73
CA ILE A 18 12.72 7.83 -16.90
C ILE A 18 11.93 7.15 -15.77
N ASN A 19 10.98 6.29 -16.15
CA ASN A 19 10.28 5.39 -15.24
C ASN A 19 10.80 3.96 -15.40
N THR A 20 11.22 3.29 -14.32
CA THR A 20 11.63 1.88 -14.40
C THR A 20 10.44 0.95 -14.27
N VAL A 21 10.23 0.06 -15.25
CA VAL A 21 9.03 -0.77 -15.33
C VAL A 21 9.35 -2.25 -15.56
N ASN A 22 8.32 -3.10 -15.46
CA ASN A 22 8.37 -4.47 -15.99
C ASN A 22 7.58 -4.58 -17.30
N THR A 23 7.62 -5.73 -17.96
CA THR A 23 6.88 -5.95 -19.22
C THR A 23 5.51 -6.61 -19.05
N VAL A 24 5.04 -6.82 -17.81
CA VAL A 24 3.74 -7.47 -17.51
C VAL A 24 2.66 -6.51 -17.02
N GLY A 25 2.86 -5.20 -17.15
CA GLY A 25 1.81 -4.21 -16.93
C GLY A 25 1.54 -3.88 -15.46
N VAL A 26 2.50 -4.09 -14.55
CA VAL A 26 2.28 -3.88 -13.10
C VAL A 26 3.19 -2.78 -12.56
N MET A 27 2.63 -1.62 -12.19
CA MET A 27 3.34 -0.57 -11.45
C MET A 27 2.87 -0.57 -9.98
N GLY A 28 3.38 -1.53 -9.19
CA GLY A 28 2.82 -1.84 -7.87
C GLY A 28 3.67 -1.46 -6.66
N LYS A 29 4.95 -1.12 -6.82
CA LYS A 29 5.87 -0.74 -5.74
C LYS A 29 6.96 0.21 -6.24
N GLY A 30 7.65 0.86 -5.30
CA GLY A 30 8.81 1.71 -5.58
C GLY A 30 8.50 2.82 -6.58
N LEU A 31 9.51 3.21 -7.36
CA LEU A 31 9.41 4.32 -8.30
C LEU A 31 8.27 4.15 -9.32
N ALA A 32 8.05 2.94 -9.84
CA ALA A 32 6.99 2.66 -10.80
C ALA A 32 5.60 3.04 -10.26
N LEU A 33 5.32 2.71 -8.99
CA LEU A 33 4.06 3.08 -8.36
C LEU A 33 3.92 4.61 -8.23
N GLN A 34 5.00 5.31 -7.92
CA GLN A 34 4.99 6.77 -7.83
C GLN A 34 4.67 7.39 -9.20
N PHE A 35 5.28 6.90 -10.28
CA PHE A 35 4.93 7.29 -11.65
C PHE A 35 3.47 6.98 -12.01
N LYS A 36 2.94 5.82 -11.61
CA LYS A 36 1.52 5.49 -11.82
C LYS A 36 0.58 6.49 -11.14
N LYS A 37 0.93 6.97 -9.94
CA LYS A 37 0.14 7.96 -9.18
C LYS A 37 0.29 9.37 -9.75
N ALA A 38 1.49 9.76 -10.15
CA ALA A 38 1.80 11.08 -10.68
C ALA A 38 1.32 11.26 -12.15
N PHE A 39 1.32 10.18 -12.93
CA PHE A 39 1.05 10.20 -14.38
C PHE A 39 0.13 9.04 -14.79
N PRO A 40 -1.17 9.11 -14.44
CA PRO A 40 -2.12 8.02 -14.69
C PRO A 40 -2.31 7.71 -16.19
N ASP A 41 -2.20 8.70 -17.08
CA ASP A 41 -2.32 8.48 -18.52
C ASP A 41 -1.11 7.74 -19.11
N ASN A 42 0.10 8.00 -18.58
CA ASN A 42 1.27 7.18 -18.87
C ASN A 42 1.04 5.71 -18.50
N PHE A 43 0.45 5.45 -17.32
CA PHE A 43 0.12 4.09 -16.91
C PHE A 43 -0.88 3.40 -17.86
N LYS A 44 -1.87 4.13 -18.40
CA LYS A 44 -2.82 3.56 -19.39
C LYS A 44 -2.11 3.12 -20.66
N VAL A 45 -1.24 3.97 -21.22
CA VAL A 45 -0.47 3.66 -22.44
C VAL A 45 0.46 2.48 -22.19
N TYR A 46 1.21 2.50 -21.09
CA TYR A 46 2.07 1.41 -20.65
C TYR A 46 1.31 0.08 -20.48
N LYS A 47 0.19 0.09 -19.75
CA LYS A 47 -0.60 -1.12 -19.50
C LYS A 47 -1.10 -1.73 -20.80
N LYS A 48 -1.59 -0.90 -21.72
CA LYS A 48 -2.01 -1.33 -23.04
C LYS A 48 -0.87 -1.95 -23.84
N ALA A 49 0.31 -1.33 -23.83
CA ALA A 49 1.48 -1.88 -24.53
C ALA A 49 1.90 -3.26 -23.97
N CYS A 50 1.82 -3.46 -22.65
CA CYS A 50 2.06 -4.77 -22.03
C CYS A 50 0.98 -5.80 -22.40
N ASP A 51 -0.30 -5.43 -22.36
CA ASP A 51 -1.42 -6.32 -22.68
C ASP A 51 -1.39 -6.77 -24.14
N ASP A 52 -1.01 -5.84 -25.03
CA ASP A 52 -0.79 -6.11 -26.46
C ASP A 52 0.54 -6.83 -26.73
N LYS A 53 1.35 -7.14 -25.69
CA LYS A 53 2.70 -7.76 -25.76
C LYS A 53 3.70 -6.98 -26.64
N LYS A 54 3.51 -5.67 -26.76
CA LYS A 54 4.36 -4.77 -27.56
C LYS A 54 5.57 -4.25 -26.78
N LEU A 55 5.56 -4.34 -25.46
CA LEU A 55 6.68 -3.91 -24.62
C LEU A 55 7.53 -5.11 -24.19
N VAL A 56 8.81 -5.10 -24.55
CA VAL A 56 9.79 -6.13 -24.20
C VAL A 56 10.99 -5.52 -23.46
N THR A 57 11.78 -6.35 -22.78
CA THR A 57 13.02 -5.87 -22.16
C THR A 57 14.00 -5.40 -23.23
N GLY A 58 14.72 -4.31 -22.94
CA GLY A 58 15.68 -3.73 -23.87
C GLY A 58 15.10 -2.67 -24.81
N GLU A 59 13.77 -2.51 -24.87
CA GLU A 59 13.11 -1.47 -25.67
C GLU A 59 12.34 -0.50 -24.75
N VAL A 60 12.61 0.80 -24.86
CA VAL A 60 11.89 1.80 -24.06
C VAL A 60 10.55 2.16 -24.69
N LEU A 61 9.58 2.52 -23.85
CA LEU A 61 8.28 3.03 -24.29
C LEU A 61 8.13 4.49 -23.89
N THR A 62 8.18 5.37 -24.89
CA THR A 62 7.98 6.81 -24.70
C THR A 62 6.49 7.19 -24.71
N VAL A 63 6.09 8.04 -23.77
CA VAL A 63 4.75 8.63 -23.68
C VAL A 63 4.89 10.15 -23.57
N GLU A 64 4.20 10.85 -24.46
CA GLU A 64 4.12 12.32 -24.45
C GLU A 64 3.10 12.80 -23.42
N LEU A 65 3.48 13.82 -22.65
CA LEU A 65 2.65 14.39 -21.59
C LEU A 65 1.74 15.53 -22.07
N ASN A 66 1.92 16.02 -23.31
CA ASN A 66 1.21 17.19 -23.86
C ASN A 66 1.22 18.40 -22.90
N SER A 67 2.34 18.59 -22.21
CA SER A 67 2.54 19.65 -21.22
C SER A 67 3.21 20.86 -21.85
N ILE A 68 2.83 22.06 -21.40
CA ILE A 68 3.46 23.33 -21.83
C ILE A 68 4.87 23.47 -21.19
N ASN A 69 5.06 22.86 -20.01
CA ASN A 69 6.32 22.87 -19.28
C ASN A 69 6.89 21.45 -19.18
N ALA A 70 8.21 21.35 -19.03
CA ALA A 70 8.87 20.08 -18.76
C ALA A 70 8.34 19.41 -17.46
N PRO A 71 8.41 18.07 -17.35
CA PRO A 71 8.81 17.14 -18.40
C PRO A 71 7.78 17.05 -19.52
N PHE A 72 8.26 16.96 -20.77
CA PHE A 72 7.41 16.77 -21.95
C PHE A 72 7.12 15.29 -22.20
N TYR A 73 8.03 14.41 -21.78
CA TYR A 73 7.94 12.97 -21.98
C TYR A 73 8.19 12.16 -20.70
N ILE A 74 7.52 11.02 -20.62
CA ILE A 74 7.91 9.91 -19.74
C ILE A 74 8.41 8.78 -20.61
N ILE A 75 9.59 8.27 -20.30
CA ILE A 75 10.13 7.11 -20.99
C ILE A 75 10.13 5.93 -20.01
N ASN A 76 9.26 4.96 -20.27
CA ASN A 76 9.17 3.73 -19.48
C ASN A 76 10.27 2.78 -19.93
N PHE A 77 11.24 2.54 -19.06
CA PHE A 77 12.42 1.74 -19.28
C PHE A 77 12.23 0.35 -18.63
N PRO A 78 12.07 -0.72 -19.42
CA PRO A 78 11.82 -2.06 -18.85
C PRO A 78 13.11 -2.65 -18.27
N THR A 79 13.21 -2.66 -16.95
CA THR A 79 14.34 -3.25 -16.22
C THR A 79 14.06 -4.68 -15.76
N LYS A 80 12.83 -5.17 -15.92
CA LYS A 80 12.42 -6.52 -15.49
C LYS A 80 11.44 -7.13 -16.50
N ALA A 81 11.55 -8.43 -16.77
CA ALA A 81 10.52 -9.14 -17.53
C ALA A 81 9.25 -9.32 -16.67
N HIS A 82 9.41 -9.83 -15.45
CA HIS A 82 8.31 -10.00 -14.49
C HIS A 82 8.60 -9.23 -13.20
N TRP A 83 7.58 -8.65 -12.57
CA TRP A 83 7.75 -7.85 -11.35
C TRP A 83 8.36 -8.62 -10.16
N LYS A 84 8.15 -9.95 -10.11
CA LYS A 84 8.77 -10.88 -9.13
C LYS A 84 10.22 -11.27 -9.44
N GLY A 85 10.68 -11.13 -10.69
CA GLY A 85 12.04 -11.54 -11.08
C GLY A 85 13.11 -10.55 -10.61
N SER A 86 14.39 -10.83 -10.87
CA SER A 86 15.47 -9.83 -10.71
C SER A 86 15.67 -9.04 -12.01
N SER A 87 16.31 -7.88 -11.90
CA SER A 87 16.80 -7.14 -13.07
C SER A 87 18.08 -7.81 -13.60
N LYS A 88 18.48 -7.48 -14.84
CA LYS A 88 19.71 -7.97 -15.47
C LYS A 88 20.47 -6.82 -16.11
N LEU A 89 21.80 -6.83 -16.06
CA LEU A 89 22.64 -5.81 -16.71
C LEU A 89 22.37 -5.74 -18.23
N GLU A 90 22.08 -6.88 -18.87
CA GLU A 90 21.69 -6.95 -20.27
C GLU A 90 20.47 -6.07 -20.60
N TYR A 91 19.44 -6.07 -19.73
CA TYR A 91 18.25 -5.23 -19.92
C TYR A 91 18.59 -3.74 -19.85
N ILE A 92 19.57 -3.39 -19.00
CA ILE A 92 20.03 -2.01 -18.86
C ILE A 92 20.81 -1.59 -20.10
N GLU A 93 21.74 -2.42 -20.58
CA GLU A 93 22.54 -2.12 -21.76
C GLU A 93 21.69 -1.95 -23.02
N GLN A 94 20.78 -2.90 -23.29
CA GLN A 94 19.86 -2.83 -24.42
C GLN A 94 18.93 -1.61 -24.30
N GLY A 95 18.36 -1.39 -23.11
CA GLY A 95 17.47 -0.26 -22.86
C GLY A 95 18.16 1.10 -22.99
N LEU A 96 19.44 1.22 -22.62
CA LEU A 96 20.23 2.44 -22.83
C LEU A 96 20.44 2.72 -24.32
N ASN A 97 20.66 1.69 -25.14
CA ASN A 97 20.75 1.86 -26.59
C ASN A 97 19.43 2.32 -27.20
N SER A 98 18.31 1.73 -26.76
CA SER A 98 16.96 2.16 -27.16
C SER A 98 16.66 3.59 -26.72
N LEU A 99 17.06 3.97 -25.49
CA LEU A 99 16.92 5.33 -24.97
C LEU A 99 17.72 6.34 -25.81
N LYS A 100 18.96 6.04 -26.20
CA LYS A 100 19.75 6.92 -27.07
C LYS A 100 19.06 7.16 -28.41
N ALA A 101 18.43 6.14 -28.98
CA ALA A 101 17.67 6.28 -30.22
C ALA A 101 16.46 7.20 -30.05
N GLU A 102 15.71 7.06 -28.96
CA GLU A 102 14.56 7.93 -28.64
C GLU A 102 14.98 9.38 -28.38
N VAL A 103 16.07 9.58 -27.65
CA VAL A 103 16.63 10.92 -27.38
C VAL A 103 16.98 11.65 -28.68
N LYS A 104 17.62 10.96 -29.63
CA LYS A 104 17.90 11.52 -30.95
C LYS A 104 16.63 11.78 -31.75
N ARG A 105 15.70 10.83 -31.78
CA ARG A 105 14.43 10.92 -32.54
C ARG A 105 13.58 12.09 -32.08
N LEU A 106 13.53 12.34 -30.77
CA LEU A 106 12.72 13.39 -30.14
C LEU A 106 13.48 14.71 -29.98
N GLY A 107 14.78 14.75 -30.25
CA GLY A 107 15.60 15.95 -30.09
C GLY A 107 15.75 16.42 -28.64
N LEU A 108 15.69 15.49 -27.67
CA LEU A 108 15.75 15.82 -26.24
C LEU A 108 17.10 16.45 -25.88
N LYS A 109 17.06 17.51 -25.05
CA LYS A 109 18.22 18.24 -24.53
C LYS A 109 18.55 17.85 -23.10
N SER A 110 17.57 17.39 -22.33
CA SER A 110 17.78 16.92 -20.97
C SER A 110 16.96 15.67 -20.64
N VAL A 111 17.55 14.73 -19.91
CA VAL A 111 16.89 13.50 -19.46
C VAL A 111 17.28 13.17 -18.02
N ALA A 112 16.29 12.93 -17.17
CA ALA A 112 16.52 12.47 -15.80
C ALA A 112 16.36 10.94 -15.69
N LEU A 113 17.36 10.24 -15.14
CA LEU A 113 17.38 8.78 -14.97
C LEU A 113 17.46 8.38 -13.49
N PRO A 114 16.68 7.39 -13.03
CA PRO A 114 16.85 6.81 -11.71
C PRO A 114 17.93 5.72 -11.72
N ALA A 115 18.23 5.16 -10.54
CA ALA A 115 19.10 3.99 -10.42
C ALA A 115 18.50 2.73 -11.08
N LEU A 116 18.84 2.52 -12.35
CA LEU A 116 18.22 1.52 -13.23
C LEU A 116 18.43 0.09 -12.72
N GLY A 117 17.38 -0.49 -12.12
CA GLY A 117 17.39 -1.89 -11.67
C GLY A 117 18.20 -2.16 -10.40
N SER A 118 18.80 -1.15 -9.76
CA SER A 118 19.62 -1.34 -8.53
C SER A 118 18.84 -1.39 -7.22
N GLY A 119 17.58 -0.92 -7.20
CA GLY A 119 16.68 -1.03 -6.04
C GLY A 119 16.01 -2.41 -5.94
N LEU A 120 14.69 -2.47 -6.13
CA LEU A 120 13.91 -3.72 -6.15
C LEU A 120 14.29 -4.70 -7.30
N GLY A 121 15.24 -4.32 -8.16
CA GLY A 121 15.82 -5.18 -9.19
C GLY A 121 17.09 -5.91 -8.74
N GLY A 122 17.73 -5.45 -7.66
CA GLY A 122 18.88 -6.11 -7.03
C GLY A 122 20.22 -6.01 -7.77
N LEU A 123 20.34 -5.14 -8.79
CA LEU A 123 21.63 -4.91 -9.45
C LEU A 123 22.58 -4.09 -8.59
N ASP A 124 23.88 -4.40 -8.66
CA ASP A 124 24.91 -3.56 -8.07
C ASP A 124 24.90 -2.16 -8.72
N TRP A 125 24.85 -1.12 -7.89
CA TRP A 125 24.77 0.26 -8.38
C TRP A 125 26.04 0.68 -9.11
N HIS A 126 27.23 0.29 -8.64
CA HIS A 126 28.48 0.66 -9.29
C HIS A 126 28.58 0.07 -10.70
N ALA A 127 28.13 -1.17 -10.90
CA ALA A 127 28.04 -1.79 -12.21
C ALA A 127 27.06 -1.05 -13.14
N VAL A 128 25.88 -0.68 -12.65
CA VAL A 128 24.87 0.07 -13.42
C VAL A 128 25.36 1.47 -13.77
N ASP A 129 25.95 2.19 -12.83
CA ASP A 129 26.50 3.52 -13.04
C ASP A 129 27.63 3.53 -14.08
N SER A 130 28.52 2.54 -14.02
CA SER A 130 29.57 2.34 -15.04
C SER A 130 28.98 2.17 -16.44
N LEU A 131 27.87 1.43 -16.58
CA LEU A 131 27.17 1.27 -17.85
C LEU A 131 26.54 2.58 -18.34
N ILE A 132 25.91 3.34 -17.43
CA ILE A 132 25.32 4.64 -17.73
C ILE A 132 26.39 5.60 -18.24
N GLN A 133 27.52 5.74 -17.52
CA GLN A 133 28.61 6.62 -17.91
C GLN A 133 29.19 6.24 -19.29
N ARG A 134 29.48 4.95 -19.49
CA ARG A 134 30.04 4.46 -20.77
C ARG A 134 29.08 4.67 -21.94
N SER A 135 27.77 4.47 -21.74
CA SER A 135 26.79 4.53 -22.83
C SER A 135 26.37 5.96 -23.18
N LEU A 136 26.13 6.82 -22.18
CA LEU A 136 25.49 8.12 -22.40
C LEU A 136 26.48 9.25 -22.71
N THR A 137 27.77 9.05 -22.47
CA THR A 137 28.83 10.00 -22.85
C THR A 137 28.94 10.22 -24.36
N GLU A 138 28.47 9.25 -25.18
CA GLU A 138 28.37 9.38 -26.64
C GLU A 138 27.44 10.52 -27.10
N LEU A 139 26.53 10.98 -26.22
CA LEU A 139 25.62 12.09 -26.47
C LEU A 139 25.99 13.27 -25.56
N SER A 140 27.09 13.95 -25.91
CA SER A 140 27.63 15.08 -25.15
C SER A 140 26.66 16.26 -25.00
N ASP A 141 25.83 16.47 -26.03
CA ASP A 141 24.93 17.61 -26.16
C ASP A 141 23.63 17.46 -25.35
N VAL A 142 23.49 16.32 -24.66
CA VAL A 142 22.35 16.02 -23.78
C VAL A 142 22.81 16.14 -22.32
N GLU A 143 22.01 16.84 -21.53
CA GLU A 143 22.16 16.88 -20.08
C GLU A 143 21.50 15.64 -19.47
N TRP A 144 22.31 14.74 -18.91
CA TRP A 144 21.85 13.55 -18.22
C TRP A 144 21.88 13.80 -16.71
N ARG A 145 20.70 13.77 -16.06
CA ARG A 145 20.53 13.98 -14.61
C ARG A 145 20.27 12.62 -13.95
N VAL A 146 21.29 12.05 -13.32
CA VAL A 146 21.22 10.72 -12.72
C VAL A 146 20.87 10.84 -11.25
N TYR A 147 19.84 10.11 -10.80
CA TYR A 147 19.42 9.98 -9.42
C TYR A 147 19.91 8.62 -8.88
N PRO A 148 20.99 8.57 -8.08
CA PRO A 148 21.48 7.35 -7.44
C PRO A 148 20.45 6.71 -6.50
N PRO A 149 20.68 5.47 -6.02
CA PRO A 149 19.85 4.87 -4.99
C PRO A 149 19.75 5.80 -3.77
N GLN A 150 18.52 6.16 -3.41
CA GLN A 150 18.21 7.03 -2.28
C GLN A 150 17.17 6.34 -1.40
N ASN A 151 17.13 6.71 -0.12
CA ASN A 151 16.02 6.34 0.75
C ASN A 151 14.73 6.92 0.17
N ALA A 152 13.64 6.14 0.15
CA ALA A 152 12.38 6.59 -0.40
C ALA A 152 11.91 7.86 0.33
N PRO A 153 11.52 8.94 -0.38
CA PRO A 153 10.90 10.10 0.25
C PRO A 153 9.60 9.70 0.96
N THR A 154 9.26 10.37 2.05
CA THR A 154 8.06 10.09 2.84
C THR A 154 6.79 10.32 2.00
N ALA A 155 5.77 9.47 2.21
CA ALA A 155 4.56 9.45 1.38
C ALA A 155 3.78 10.77 1.35
N GLN A 156 3.97 11.62 2.35
CA GLN A 156 3.33 12.93 2.48
C GLN A 156 3.77 13.96 1.41
N ALA A 157 4.96 13.81 0.80
CA ALA A 157 5.46 14.74 -0.22
C ALA A 157 5.11 14.33 -1.67
N MET A 158 4.40 13.22 -1.88
CA MET A 158 4.17 12.68 -3.21
C MET A 158 2.96 13.32 -3.92
N PRO A 159 3.11 13.88 -5.14
CA PRO A 159 1.97 14.35 -5.91
C PRO A 159 1.09 13.18 -6.34
N ASN A 160 -0.13 13.12 -5.81
CA ASN A 160 -1.14 12.14 -6.18
C ASN A 160 -2.15 12.77 -7.14
N LYS A 161 -2.00 12.51 -8.45
CA LYS A 161 -2.93 12.99 -9.49
C LYS A 161 -4.04 11.98 -9.82
N THR A 162 -4.18 10.92 -9.03
CA THR A 162 -5.28 9.96 -9.22
C THR A 162 -6.61 10.58 -8.79
N LYS A 163 -7.72 10.12 -9.38
CA LYS A 163 -9.06 10.58 -8.98
C LYS A 163 -9.29 10.21 -7.51
N ARG A 164 -9.59 11.20 -6.67
CA ARG A 164 -9.98 10.99 -5.27
C ARG A 164 -11.21 10.07 -5.23
N PRO A 165 -11.17 8.93 -4.51
CA PRO A 165 -12.34 8.10 -4.33
C PRO A 165 -13.43 8.85 -3.56
N GLU A 166 -14.70 8.55 -3.83
CA GLU A 166 -15.81 9.12 -3.08
C GLU A 166 -15.86 8.57 -1.64
N MET A 167 -16.29 9.40 -0.70
CA MET A 167 -16.67 8.95 0.63
C MET A 167 -17.89 8.04 0.52
N THR A 168 -17.84 6.90 1.20
CA THR A 168 -18.93 5.92 1.26
C THR A 168 -19.17 5.56 2.72
N LEU A 169 -20.34 5.00 3.06
CA LEU A 169 -20.66 4.51 4.40
C LEU A 169 -19.52 3.71 5.05
N GLY A 170 -19.04 2.67 4.37
CA GLY A 170 -17.95 1.84 4.86
C GLY A 170 -16.62 2.60 5.04
N ARG A 171 -16.28 3.53 4.13
CA ARG A 171 -15.07 4.37 4.29
C ARG A 171 -15.20 5.32 5.48
N ALA A 172 -16.35 5.98 5.64
CA ALA A 172 -16.59 6.89 6.74
C ALA A 172 -16.50 6.16 8.10
N ALA A 173 -17.10 4.97 8.19
CA ALA A 173 -17.03 4.15 9.40
C ALA A 173 -15.59 3.71 9.72
N VAL A 174 -14.84 3.22 8.73
CA VAL A 174 -13.45 2.78 8.93
C VAL A 174 -12.53 3.95 9.29
N LEU A 175 -12.62 5.07 8.55
CA LEU A 175 -11.81 6.26 8.81
C LEU A 175 -12.11 6.87 10.18
N GLY A 176 -13.38 6.96 10.55
CA GLY A 176 -13.73 7.43 11.89
C GLY A 176 -13.26 6.49 13.00
N LEU A 177 -13.23 5.17 12.76
CA LEU A 177 -12.76 4.20 13.75
C LEU A 177 -11.24 4.29 13.91
N ILE A 178 -10.53 4.53 12.82
CA ILE A 178 -9.11 4.87 12.85
C ILE A 178 -8.91 6.11 13.70
N GLU A 179 -9.66 7.19 13.45
CA GLU A 179 -9.59 8.42 14.24
C GLU A 179 -9.84 8.18 15.73
N ARG A 180 -10.88 7.40 16.07
CA ARG A 180 -11.18 7.06 17.48
C ARG A 180 -10.08 6.24 18.12
N TYR A 181 -9.47 5.33 17.38
CA TYR A 181 -8.35 4.52 17.85
C TYR A 181 -7.10 5.37 18.12
N THR A 182 -6.78 6.32 17.25
CA THR A 182 -5.58 7.18 17.38
C THR A 182 -5.76 8.29 18.41
N SER A 183 -6.98 8.79 18.61
CA SER A 183 -7.28 9.96 19.46
C SER A 183 -7.53 9.62 20.93
N THR A 184 -7.05 8.47 21.41
CA THR A 184 -7.15 8.03 22.81
C THR A 184 -6.17 8.74 23.76
N GLY A 185 -5.21 9.50 23.22
CA GLY A 185 -4.19 10.22 24.01
C GLY A 185 -3.01 9.36 24.47
N PHE A 186 -3.02 8.05 24.23
CA PHE A 186 -1.95 7.13 24.60
C PHE A 186 -0.82 7.00 23.56
N GLY A 187 -0.94 7.69 22.43
CA GLY A 187 0.10 7.71 21.38
C GLY A 187 0.30 6.37 20.68
N TYR A 188 -0.73 5.51 20.63
CA TYR A 188 -0.66 4.26 19.88
C TYR A 188 -0.46 4.53 18.39
N ARG A 189 0.51 3.84 17.80
CA ARG A 189 0.75 3.87 16.36
C ARG A 189 -0.21 2.90 15.67
N LEU A 190 -0.95 3.41 14.70
CA LEU A 190 -1.80 2.59 13.84
C LEU A 190 -0.95 1.86 12.79
N SER A 191 -1.22 0.58 12.60
CA SER A 191 -0.67 -0.26 11.54
C SER A 191 -1.76 -1.00 10.78
N LEU A 192 -1.38 -1.70 9.71
CA LEU A 192 -2.29 -2.55 8.94
C LEU A 192 -3.02 -3.58 9.81
N LEU A 193 -2.37 -4.08 10.87
CA LEU A 193 -2.98 -5.05 11.79
C LEU A 193 -4.24 -4.47 12.44
N GLU A 194 -4.16 -3.27 13.04
CA GLU A 194 -5.31 -2.69 13.73
C GLU A 194 -6.42 -2.33 12.76
N VAL A 195 -6.09 -1.81 11.58
CA VAL A 195 -7.08 -1.56 10.52
C VAL A 195 -7.84 -2.83 10.13
N GLN A 196 -7.14 -3.97 9.98
CA GLN A 196 -7.79 -5.27 9.75
C GLN A 196 -8.77 -5.64 10.87
N LYS A 197 -8.43 -5.32 12.13
CA LYS A 197 -9.27 -5.68 13.29
C LYS A 197 -10.46 -4.75 13.47
N LEU A 198 -10.28 -3.45 13.23
CA LEU A 198 -11.37 -2.48 13.21
C LEU A 198 -12.41 -2.85 12.15
N VAL A 199 -11.96 -3.19 10.94
CA VAL A 199 -12.87 -3.62 9.86
C VAL A 199 -13.54 -4.96 10.19
N TYR A 200 -12.82 -5.89 10.83
CA TYR A 200 -13.40 -7.16 11.30
C TYR A 200 -14.57 -6.93 12.26
N PHE A 201 -14.38 -6.13 13.30
CA PHE A 201 -15.43 -5.85 14.26
C PHE A 201 -16.57 -5.02 13.66
N LEU A 202 -16.28 -4.10 12.76
CA LEU A 202 -17.31 -3.36 12.04
C LEU A 202 -18.18 -4.28 11.16
N THR A 203 -17.55 -5.27 10.51
CA THR A 203 -18.25 -6.30 9.73
C THR A 203 -19.10 -7.20 10.63
N ALA A 204 -18.54 -7.66 11.77
CA ALA A 204 -19.27 -8.46 12.75
C ALA A 204 -20.45 -7.70 13.37
N ALA A 205 -20.33 -6.38 13.55
CA ALA A 205 -21.42 -5.51 13.99
C ALA A 205 -22.54 -5.34 12.94
N GLY A 206 -22.36 -5.88 11.72
CA GLY A 206 -23.37 -5.89 10.67
C GLY A 206 -23.28 -4.74 9.67
N GLU A 207 -22.13 -4.05 9.56
CA GLU A 207 -21.95 -3.05 8.51
C GLU A 207 -21.91 -3.73 7.13
N PRO A 208 -22.62 -3.22 6.10
CA PRO A 208 -22.77 -3.89 4.80
C PRO A 208 -21.49 -3.82 3.94
N LEU A 209 -20.45 -4.52 4.37
CA LEU A 209 -19.16 -4.64 3.72
C LEU A 209 -19.06 -5.94 2.91
N ASN A 210 -20.03 -6.19 2.02
CA ASN A 210 -20.28 -7.49 1.33
C ASN A 210 -19.10 -8.09 0.54
N LYS A 211 -18.02 -7.34 0.31
CA LYS A 211 -16.81 -7.84 -0.36
C LYS A 211 -15.71 -8.26 0.62
N VAL A 212 -15.90 -8.02 1.92
CA VAL A 212 -14.93 -8.26 2.99
C VAL A 212 -15.27 -9.58 3.66
N ILE A 213 -14.57 -10.62 3.24
CA ILE A 213 -14.69 -11.97 3.78
C ILE A 213 -13.42 -12.24 4.59
N PHE A 214 -13.60 -12.66 5.84
CA PHE A 214 -12.51 -12.95 6.76
C PHE A 214 -12.15 -14.44 6.78
N GLN A 215 -10.88 -14.72 6.99
CA GLN A 215 -10.38 -16.08 7.22
C GLN A 215 -9.48 -16.13 8.45
N LYS A 216 -9.38 -17.31 9.06
CA LYS A 216 -8.41 -17.63 10.11
C LYS A 216 -6.98 -17.46 9.53
N HIS A 217 -6.16 -16.59 10.10
CA HIS A 217 -4.81 -16.33 9.60
C HIS A 217 -3.77 -16.11 10.72
N HIS A 218 -2.51 -15.83 10.36
CA HIS A 218 -1.38 -15.79 11.29
C HIS A 218 -1.57 -14.83 12.47
N TYR A 219 -2.12 -13.63 12.27
CA TYR A 219 -2.34 -12.61 13.30
C TYR A 219 -3.82 -12.47 13.70
N GLY A 220 -4.59 -13.56 13.62
CA GLY A 220 -6.04 -13.54 13.83
C GLY A 220 -6.82 -13.39 12.52
N PRO A 221 -8.10 -12.94 12.57
CA PRO A 221 -8.94 -12.77 11.39
C PRO A 221 -8.32 -11.80 10.37
N TYR A 222 -8.33 -12.17 9.09
CA TYR A 222 -7.73 -11.38 8.01
C TYR A 222 -8.59 -11.38 6.75
N ALA A 223 -8.68 -10.23 6.09
CA ALA A 223 -9.32 -10.09 4.79
C ALA A 223 -8.35 -9.51 3.75
N ASP A 224 -7.98 -10.29 2.74
CA ASP A 224 -7.01 -9.88 1.71
C ASP A 224 -7.50 -8.71 0.85
N VAL A 225 -8.82 -8.60 0.66
CA VAL A 225 -9.44 -7.54 -0.15
C VAL A 225 -9.09 -6.14 0.36
N LEU A 226 -8.81 -5.98 1.66
CA LEU A 226 -8.53 -4.68 2.27
C LEU A 226 -7.27 -4.03 1.70
N ARG A 227 -6.31 -4.81 1.18
CA ARG A 227 -5.14 -4.26 0.49
C ARG A 227 -5.54 -3.35 -0.69
N HIS A 228 -6.57 -3.73 -1.43
CA HIS A 228 -7.07 -2.99 -2.58
C HIS A 228 -7.90 -1.77 -2.16
N VAL A 229 -8.52 -1.83 -0.98
CA VAL A 229 -9.28 -0.71 -0.42
C VAL A 229 -8.32 0.36 0.09
N LEU A 230 -7.29 -0.03 0.85
CA LEU A 230 -6.28 0.87 1.38
C LEU A 230 -5.43 1.48 0.28
N ASP A 231 -5.03 0.72 -0.75
CA ASP A 231 -4.31 1.25 -1.92
C ASP A 231 -5.09 2.37 -2.63
N LYS A 232 -6.43 2.24 -2.70
CA LYS A 232 -7.29 3.30 -3.26
C LYS A 232 -7.41 4.52 -2.37
N MET A 233 -7.33 4.35 -1.05
CA MET A 233 -7.42 5.43 -0.07
C MET A 233 -6.08 6.16 0.14
N GLU A 234 -4.97 5.50 -0.20
CA GLU A 234 -3.62 6.02 -0.06
C GLU A 234 -3.42 7.32 -0.85
N GLY A 235 -2.85 8.32 -0.17
CA GLY A 235 -2.64 9.66 -0.69
C GLY A 235 -3.92 10.52 -0.76
N HIS A 236 -5.09 9.97 -0.45
CA HIS A 236 -6.39 10.67 -0.46
C HIS A 236 -6.99 10.84 0.91
N PHE A 237 -7.02 9.76 1.69
CA PHE A 237 -7.57 9.74 3.05
C PHE A 237 -6.52 9.29 4.07
N ILE A 238 -5.60 8.43 3.66
CA ILE A 238 -4.53 7.89 4.51
C ILE A 238 -3.17 8.02 3.82
N THR A 239 -2.09 7.88 4.58
CA THR A 239 -0.72 7.75 4.10
C THR A 239 0.01 6.59 4.77
N GLY A 240 1.09 6.10 4.14
CA GLY A 240 1.99 5.09 4.71
C GLY A 240 1.76 3.67 4.19
N TYR A 241 0.63 3.41 3.51
CA TYR A 241 0.38 2.10 2.89
C TYR A 241 1.10 1.92 1.55
N ALA A 242 1.51 3.02 0.91
CA ALA A 242 1.98 3.08 -0.48
C ALA A 242 3.14 2.14 -0.85
N ASP A 243 3.95 1.66 0.09
CA ASP A 243 5.10 0.82 -0.27
C ASP A 243 4.70 -0.60 -0.72
N GLY A 244 3.39 -0.91 -0.72
CA GLY A 244 2.86 -2.22 -1.10
C GLY A 244 3.37 -3.33 -0.17
N ILE A 245 3.87 -2.95 1.00
CA ILE A 245 4.27 -3.85 2.06
C ILE A 245 2.98 -4.28 2.73
N ASN A 246 2.48 -5.47 2.38
CA ASN A 246 1.32 -6.04 3.02
C ASN A 246 1.74 -6.81 4.29
N LYS A 247 2.44 -6.13 5.19
CA LYS A 247 2.88 -6.67 6.48
C LYS A 247 2.03 -6.08 7.61
N PRO A 248 1.76 -6.84 8.69
CA PRO A 248 0.93 -6.39 9.80
C PRO A 248 1.40 -5.08 10.42
N ASP A 249 2.71 -4.86 10.50
CA ASP A 249 3.38 -3.72 11.13
C ASP A 249 3.49 -2.47 10.22
N THR A 250 2.93 -2.51 9.01
CA THR A 250 2.98 -1.38 8.07
C THR A 250 2.26 -0.17 8.68
N PRO A 251 2.94 0.95 8.96
CA PRO A 251 2.32 2.13 9.56
C PRO A 251 1.29 2.75 8.63
N ILE A 252 0.18 3.20 9.20
CA ILE A 252 -0.87 3.93 8.47
C ILE A 252 -1.18 5.20 9.25
N GLU A 253 -1.22 6.32 8.55
CA GLU A 253 -1.59 7.62 9.11
C GLU A 253 -2.89 8.10 8.47
N LEU A 254 -3.81 8.60 9.28
CA LEU A 254 -5.03 9.24 8.83
C LEU A 254 -4.76 10.72 8.56
N LYS A 255 -5.30 11.26 7.47
CA LYS A 255 -5.25 12.70 7.21
C LYS A 255 -6.36 13.42 7.99
N ASP A 256 -6.04 14.58 8.55
CA ASP A 256 -6.97 15.36 9.38
C ASP A 256 -8.26 15.74 8.62
N ASP A 257 -8.15 16.14 7.36
CA ASP A 257 -9.30 16.48 6.50
C ASP A 257 -10.21 15.27 6.26
N ALA A 258 -9.62 14.09 6.09
CA ALA A 258 -10.33 12.83 5.94
C ALA A 258 -11.06 12.41 7.23
N ALA A 259 -10.47 12.63 8.40
CA ALA A 259 -11.09 12.36 9.70
C ALA A 259 -12.35 13.21 9.88
N ILE A 260 -12.24 14.53 9.64
CA ILE A 260 -13.35 15.48 9.72
C ILE A 260 -14.47 15.10 8.74
N GLU A 261 -14.11 14.83 7.48
CA GLU A 261 -15.06 14.43 6.44
C GLU A 261 -15.82 13.15 6.83
N ALA A 262 -15.10 12.12 7.32
CA ALA A 262 -15.68 10.86 7.73
C ALA A 262 -16.65 11.00 8.91
N LEU A 263 -16.26 11.75 9.95
CA LEU A 263 -17.12 11.97 11.12
C LEU A 263 -18.37 12.78 10.79
N ASN A 264 -18.25 13.78 9.91
CA ASN A 264 -19.41 14.55 9.42
C ASN A 264 -20.35 13.66 8.59
N TYR A 265 -19.81 12.82 7.71
CA TYR A 265 -20.59 11.87 6.92
C TYR A 265 -21.41 10.94 7.83
N LEU A 266 -20.80 10.43 8.91
CA LEU A 266 -21.46 9.53 9.86
C LEU A 266 -22.64 10.15 10.61
N GLN A 267 -22.69 11.48 10.77
CA GLN A 267 -23.83 12.14 11.43
C GLN A 267 -25.15 11.93 10.67
N ALA A 268 -25.09 11.78 9.35
CA ALA A 268 -26.25 11.53 8.51
C ALA A 268 -26.59 10.03 8.38
N CYS A 269 -25.91 9.14 9.10
CA CYS A 269 -25.97 7.69 8.90
C CYS A 269 -26.16 6.96 10.24
N PRO A 270 -27.37 7.00 10.85
CA PRO A 270 -27.59 6.55 12.23
C PRO A 270 -27.25 5.07 12.46
N ASP A 271 -27.63 4.16 11.55
CA ASP A 271 -27.36 2.73 11.71
C ASP A 271 -25.85 2.42 11.68
N THR A 272 -25.13 3.02 10.73
CA THR A 272 -23.67 2.89 10.65
C THR A 272 -23.01 3.54 11.87
N LYS A 273 -23.52 4.68 12.35
CA LYS A 273 -23.03 5.34 13.56
C LYS A 273 -23.23 4.47 14.80
N GLN A 274 -24.34 3.76 14.92
CA GLN A 274 -24.59 2.83 16.01
C GLN A 274 -23.59 1.66 16.01
N ARG A 275 -23.34 1.06 14.82
CA ARG A 275 -22.35 -0.01 14.66
C ARG A 275 -20.93 0.47 14.96
N PHE A 276 -20.59 1.65 14.46
CA PHE A 276 -19.37 2.36 14.78
C PHE A 276 -19.16 2.54 16.29
N ASP A 277 -20.17 3.06 17.00
CA ASP A 277 -20.07 3.31 18.45
C ASP A 277 -19.94 2.02 19.24
N LYS A 278 -20.56 0.92 18.76
CA LYS A 278 -20.39 -0.40 19.36
C LYS A 278 -18.95 -0.89 19.23
N VAL A 279 -18.32 -0.72 18.07
CA VAL A 279 -16.90 -1.07 17.87
C VAL A 279 -16.00 -0.20 18.73
N ALA A 280 -16.24 1.12 18.76
CA ALA A 280 -15.43 2.05 19.56
C ALA A 280 -15.42 1.67 21.04
N ARG A 281 -16.59 1.37 21.63
CA ARG A 281 -16.68 0.91 23.04
C ARG A 281 -16.02 -0.45 23.27
N LEU A 282 -16.09 -1.35 22.28
CA LEU A 282 -15.50 -2.69 22.41
C LEU A 282 -13.98 -2.61 22.58
N ILE A 283 -13.32 -1.77 21.79
CA ILE A 283 -11.86 -1.73 21.72
C ILE A 283 -11.22 -0.95 22.86
N GLU A 284 -12.02 -0.23 23.67
CA GLU A 284 -11.53 0.48 24.87
C GLU A 284 -10.80 -0.48 25.82
N GLY A 285 -9.53 -0.16 26.11
CA GLY A 285 -8.62 -0.98 26.91
C GLY A 285 -7.85 -2.06 26.12
N PHE A 286 -8.09 -2.19 24.82
CA PHE A 286 -7.43 -3.16 23.93
C PHE A 286 -6.70 -2.48 22.76
N GLU A 287 -6.47 -1.17 22.81
CA GLU A 287 -5.95 -0.37 21.72
C GLU A 287 -4.46 -0.58 21.42
N SER A 288 -3.76 -1.44 22.16
CA SER A 288 -2.43 -1.88 21.73
C SER A 288 -2.52 -2.87 20.56
N GLN A 289 -1.47 -2.97 19.74
CA GLN A 289 -1.39 -3.97 18.65
C GLN A 289 -1.69 -5.40 19.14
N ASN A 290 -1.07 -5.79 20.26
CA ASN A 290 -1.30 -7.09 20.88
C ASN A 290 -2.73 -7.21 21.45
N GLY A 291 -3.31 -6.12 21.95
CA GLY A 291 -4.68 -6.07 22.45
C GLY A 291 -5.71 -6.29 21.34
N MET A 292 -5.56 -5.61 20.21
CA MET A 292 -6.42 -5.77 19.03
C MET A 292 -6.29 -7.17 18.43
N GLU A 293 -5.07 -7.71 18.36
CA GLU A 293 -4.83 -9.10 17.95
C GLU A 293 -5.52 -10.10 18.88
N LEU A 294 -5.34 -9.95 20.19
CA LEU A 294 -5.95 -10.80 21.21
C LEU A 294 -7.49 -10.75 21.13
N LEU A 295 -8.08 -9.55 21.16
CA LEU A 295 -9.52 -9.36 21.18
C LEU A 295 -10.19 -9.99 19.96
N SER A 296 -9.62 -9.77 18.78
CA SER A 296 -10.14 -10.35 17.53
C SER A 296 -9.95 -11.87 17.44
N THR A 297 -8.85 -12.40 17.97
CA THR A 297 -8.58 -13.84 18.05
C THR A 297 -9.59 -14.53 18.96
N VAL A 298 -9.82 -13.99 20.16
CA VAL A 298 -10.77 -14.55 21.13
C VAL A 298 -12.19 -14.48 20.58
N HIS A 299 -12.59 -13.36 19.96
CA HIS A 299 -13.90 -13.25 19.31
C HIS A 299 -14.06 -14.29 18.21
N TRP A 300 -13.05 -14.47 17.34
CA TRP A 300 -13.12 -15.46 16.27
C TRP A 300 -13.32 -16.88 16.80
N VAL A 301 -12.50 -17.30 17.76
CA VAL A 301 -12.63 -18.64 18.36
C VAL A 301 -14.01 -18.83 18.98
N ALA A 302 -14.46 -17.87 19.79
CA ALA A 302 -15.73 -17.97 20.49
C ALA A 302 -16.97 -17.94 19.57
N THR A 303 -16.84 -17.43 18.35
CA THR A 303 -17.99 -17.25 17.44
C THR A 303 -17.95 -18.17 16.21
N ASN A 304 -16.78 -18.69 15.82
CA ASN A 304 -16.61 -19.50 14.60
C ASN A 304 -16.13 -20.92 14.89
N GLU A 305 -15.48 -21.18 16.02
CA GLU A 305 -14.87 -22.49 16.31
C GLU A 305 -15.53 -23.18 17.50
N LEU A 306 -15.95 -22.40 18.49
CA LEU A 306 -16.69 -22.88 19.65
C LEU A 306 -18.15 -22.50 19.45
N GLU A 307 -19.00 -23.48 19.12
CA GLU A 307 -20.44 -23.28 18.99
C GLU A 307 -21.16 -23.76 20.26
N GLY A 308 -21.97 -22.90 20.86
CA GLY A 308 -22.85 -23.26 21.98
C GLY A 308 -22.87 -22.23 23.12
N ASN A 309 -23.90 -22.31 23.97
CA ASN A 309 -24.12 -21.36 25.06
C ASN A 309 -23.22 -21.61 26.29
N ASN A 310 -22.46 -22.71 26.33
CA ASN A 310 -21.71 -23.18 27.50
C ASN A 310 -20.19 -23.29 27.25
N ILE A 311 -19.60 -22.33 26.55
CA ILE A 311 -18.13 -22.29 26.37
C ILE A 311 -17.47 -22.12 27.74
N THR A 312 -16.60 -23.05 28.13
CA THR A 312 -15.79 -22.91 29.35
C THR A 312 -14.54 -22.08 29.08
N GLY A 313 -13.97 -21.46 30.13
CA GLY A 313 -12.72 -20.71 30.02
C GLY A 313 -11.55 -21.58 29.57
N GLU A 314 -11.49 -22.83 30.01
CA GLU A 314 -10.44 -23.79 29.64
C GLU A 314 -10.51 -24.18 28.16
N GLU A 315 -11.71 -24.53 27.66
CA GLU A 315 -11.92 -24.80 26.23
C GLU A 315 -11.52 -23.61 25.36
N LEU A 316 -11.90 -22.39 25.76
CA LEU A 316 -11.52 -21.19 25.04
C LEU A 316 -10.00 -21.00 24.98
N ILE A 317 -9.31 -21.14 26.12
CA ILE A 317 -7.85 -21.01 26.19
C ILE A 317 -7.18 -22.05 25.29
N ASN A 318 -7.60 -23.31 25.40
CA ASN A 318 -7.02 -24.42 24.63
C ASN A 318 -7.20 -24.21 23.13
N THR A 319 -8.40 -23.79 22.69
CA THR A 319 -8.66 -23.54 21.27
C THR A 319 -7.89 -22.32 20.74
N VAL A 320 -7.79 -21.24 21.51
CA VAL A 320 -6.92 -20.09 21.16
C VAL A 320 -5.47 -20.54 21.02
N HIS A 321 -4.95 -21.29 21.99
CA HIS A 321 -3.56 -21.79 21.98
C HIS A 321 -3.29 -22.74 20.81
N SER A 322 -4.30 -23.51 20.38
CA SER A 322 -4.19 -24.39 19.20
C SER A 322 -4.12 -23.64 17.86
N TRP A 323 -4.41 -22.34 17.83
CA TRP A 323 -4.48 -21.57 16.58
C TRP A 323 -3.13 -21.56 15.83
N ASN A 324 -2.04 -21.22 16.53
CA ASN A 324 -0.65 -21.36 16.06
C ASN A 324 0.33 -21.04 17.22
N ALA A 325 1.63 -21.23 16.99
CA ALA A 325 2.70 -20.99 17.96
C ALA A 325 2.70 -19.58 18.59
N ARG A 326 2.25 -18.54 17.86
CA ARG A 326 2.14 -17.18 18.41
C ARG A 326 0.98 -17.06 19.38
N LYS A 327 -0.13 -17.77 19.16
CA LYS A 327 -1.31 -17.70 20.03
C LYS A 327 -1.13 -18.54 21.28
N SER A 328 -0.36 -19.63 21.22
CA SER A 328 -0.01 -20.42 22.42
C SER A 328 0.76 -19.62 23.48
N GLU A 329 1.42 -18.52 23.10
CA GLU A 329 2.11 -17.63 24.03
C GLU A 329 1.18 -16.60 24.70
N MET A 330 -0.08 -16.47 24.25
CA MET A 330 -1.03 -15.54 24.86
C MET A 330 -1.39 -16.00 26.28
N LYS A 331 -1.23 -15.10 27.26
CA LYS A 331 -1.50 -15.43 28.66
C LYS A 331 -2.98 -15.80 28.86
N PRO A 332 -3.30 -16.92 29.52
CA PRO A 332 -4.68 -17.32 29.83
C PRO A 332 -5.52 -16.21 30.48
N ALA A 333 -4.93 -15.47 31.42
CA ALA A 333 -5.61 -14.35 32.08
C ALA A 333 -6.03 -13.23 31.09
N HIS A 334 -5.23 -12.96 30.05
CA HIS A 334 -5.58 -11.97 29.04
C HIS A 334 -6.67 -12.49 28.09
N ILE A 335 -6.62 -13.78 27.73
CA ILE A 335 -7.68 -14.43 26.93
C ILE A 335 -9.03 -14.30 27.66
N LEU A 336 -9.07 -14.63 28.95
CA LEU A 336 -10.29 -14.52 29.75
C LEU A 336 -10.75 -13.07 29.93
N ALA A 337 -9.83 -12.11 30.07
CA ALA A 337 -10.16 -10.68 30.12
C ALA A 337 -10.82 -10.21 28.81
N ALA A 338 -10.26 -10.56 27.66
CA ALA A 338 -10.84 -10.27 26.35
C ALA A 338 -12.23 -10.92 26.19
N TRP A 339 -12.37 -12.18 26.59
CA TRP A 339 -13.65 -12.88 26.56
C TRP A 339 -14.71 -12.23 27.45
N ASN A 340 -14.33 -11.78 28.65
CA ASN A 340 -15.23 -11.05 29.53
C ASN A 340 -15.66 -9.71 28.94
N LYS A 341 -14.75 -8.95 28.31
CA LYS A 341 -15.10 -7.72 27.58
C LYS A 341 -16.11 -8.01 26.46
N LEU A 342 -15.89 -9.08 25.68
CA LEU A 342 -16.81 -9.49 24.60
C LEU A 342 -18.20 -9.90 25.12
N LYS A 343 -18.27 -10.54 26.29
CA LYS A 343 -19.55 -10.84 26.97
C LYS A 343 -20.25 -9.57 27.45
N GLN A 344 -19.51 -8.68 28.11
CA GLN A 344 -20.06 -7.43 28.67
C GLN A 344 -20.64 -6.50 27.59
N GLU A 345 -20.06 -6.51 26.39
CA GLU A 345 -20.46 -5.66 25.26
C GLU A 345 -21.41 -6.38 24.27
N ASP A 346 -21.89 -7.57 24.60
CA ASP A 346 -22.79 -8.40 23.78
C ASP A 346 -22.26 -8.68 22.35
N TRP A 347 -21.05 -9.23 22.26
CA TRP A 347 -20.39 -9.57 20.98
C TRP A 347 -20.43 -11.04 20.60
N LEU A 348 -20.72 -11.96 21.54
CA LEU A 348 -20.63 -13.40 21.24
C LEU A 348 -21.68 -13.92 20.25
N ASN A 349 -22.73 -13.14 19.96
CA ASN A 349 -23.75 -13.46 18.95
C ASN A 349 -23.50 -12.76 17.60
N LEU A 350 -22.44 -11.96 17.49
CA LEU A 350 -22.11 -11.21 16.28
C LEU A 350 -21.05 -11.96 15.48
N LYS A 351 -21.27 -12.12 14.17
CA LYS A 351 -20.35 -12.84 13.29
C LYS A 351 -20.03 -12.00 12.06
N ALA A 352 -18.74 -11.90 11.73
CA ALA A 352 -18.31 -11.38 10.44
C ALA A 352 -18.54 -12.44 9.35
N GLN A 353 -18.62 -12.01 8.09
CA GLN A 353 -18.63 -12.93 6.96
C GLN A 353 -17.29 -13.69 6.89
N THR A 354 -17.34 -15.02 6.82
CA THR A 354 -16.16 -15.89 6.77
C THR A 354 -16.13 -16.73 5.49
N ALA A 355 -14.91 -17.12 5.08
CA ALA A 355 -14.66 -17.89 3.85
C ALA A 355 -14.89 -19.39 4.02
#